data_AF-A0A6P2JRF7-F1
#
_entry.id   AF-A0A6P2JRF7-F1
#
_cell.length_a   1.000
_cell.length_b   1.000
_cell.length_c   1.000
_cell.angle_alpha   90.00
_cell.angle_beta   90.00
_cell.angle_gamma   90.00
#
_symmetry.space_group_name_H-M   'P 1'
#
loop_
_entity.id
_entity.type
_entity.pdbx_description
1 polymer ?
#
loop_
_entity_poly.entity_id
_entity_poly.type
_entity_poly.pdbx_seq_one_letter_code
_entity_poly.pdbx_strand_id
1 'polypeptide(L)'
;MTKTVAELQSELDRLDAELRTARKQEVSGPLDQITELMAQWSISLNEVDRHFRHRFGMEASDASLRRTNDPELTAFLTRAIRQILSDDPTPPSCPRCTSDNTCLVYRSSGHHPVPTFCCDGCNRTFTRLHGTSIQNLKNKEKLFEFLPYLAHQHPLDSVAAEMCVTRVTVASWLRRVRALLWTLDPSGHYVARVRLGQRPTLPERQFPY
;
A
#
# COMPACT_ATOMS: atom_id res chain seq x y z
N MET A 1 -14.15 -50.67 10.15
CA MET A 1 -13.06 -50.70 9.16
C MET A 1 -12.54 -49.27 9.05
N THR A 2 -11.32 -49.04 9.52
CA THR A 2 -10.67 -47.71 9.49
C THR A 2 -10.03 -47.51 8.12
N LYS A 3 -10.44 -46.45 7.41
CA LYS A 3 -9.82 -46.06 6.15
C LYS A 3 -8.34 -45.77 6.37
N THR A 4 -7.52 -46.16 5.41
CA THR A 4 -6.08 -45.89 5.41
C THR A 4 -5.80 -44.43 5.08
N VAL A 5 -4.63 -43.92 5.48
CA VAL A 5 -4.23 -42.52 5.24
C VAL A 5 -4.24 -42.16 3.75
N ALA A 6 -3.86 -43.10 2.88
CA ALA A 6 -3.86 -42.91 1.43
C ALA A 6 -5.29 -42.76 0.86
N GLU A 7 -6.26 -43.49 1.41
CA GLU A 7 -7.68 -43.35 1.02
C GLU A 7 -8.23 -41.99 1.44
N LEU A 8 -7.87 -41.50 2.63
CA LEU A 8 -8.27 -40.17 3.10
C LEU A 8 -7.65 -39.04 2.28
N GLN A 9 -6.40 -39.19 1.83
CA GLN A 9 -5.75 -38.21 0.95
C GLN A 9 -6.40 -38.14 -0.42
N SER A 10 -6.72 -39.29 -1.02
CA SER A 10 -7.45 -39.35 -2.29
C SER A 10 -8.85 -38.75 -2.17
N GLU A 11 -9.54 -38.96 -1.05
CA GLU A 11 -10.83 -38.32 -0.79
C GLU A 11 -10.73 -36.80 -0.64
N LEU A 12 -9.67 -36.30 0.01
CA LEU A 12 -9.44 -34.87 0.17
C LEU A 12 -9.16 -34.19 -1.18
N ASP A 13 -8.29 -34.78 -2.00
CA ASP A 13 -7.96 -34.25 -3.33
C ASP A 13 -9.19 -34.19 -4.24
N ARG A 14 -10.08 -35.19 -4.15
CA ARG A 14 -11.34 -35.21 -4.87
C ARG A 14 -12.26 -34.07 -4.45
N LEU A 15 -12.41 -33.85 -3.14
CA LEU A 15 -13.23 -32.76 -2.61
C LEU A 15 -12.67 -31.38 -2.96
N ASP A 16 -11.34 -31.23 -2.97
CA ASP A 16 -10.68 -29.99 -3.36
C ASP A 16 -10.90 -29.68 -4.85
N ALA A 17 -10.87 -30.70 -5.71
CA ALA A 17 -11.21 -30.56 -7.12
C ALA A 17 -12.69 -30.18 -7.32
N GLU A 18 -13.61 -30.81 -6.58
CA GLU A 18 -15.05 -30.49 -6.59
C GLU A 18 -15.32 -29.05 -6.11
N LEU A 19 -14.61 -28.58 -5.09
CA LEU A 19 -14.72 -27.18 -4.62
C LEU A 19 -14.21 -26.18 -5.66
N ARG A 20 -13.12 -26.49 -6.36
CA ARG A 20 -12.58 -25.62 -7.42
C ARG A 20 -13.52 -25.52 -8.60
N THR A 21 -14.13 -26.63 -9.02
CA THR A 21 -15.08 -26.63 -10.15
C THR A 21 -16.37 -25.93 -9.77
N ALA A 22 -16.92 -26.17 -8.59
CA ALA A 22 -18.12 -25.48 -8.08
C ALA A 22 -17.89 -23.96 -8.01
N ARG A 23 -16.76 -23.52 -7.44
CA ARG A 23 -16.42 -22.09 -7.37
C ARG A 23 -16.23 -21.44 -8.74
N LYS A 24 -15.68 -22.18 -9.70
CA LYS A 24 -15.53 -21.69 -11.08
C LYS A 24 -16.90 -21.51 -11.75
N GLN A 25 -17.84 -22.41 -11.50
CA GLN A 25 -19.21 -22.33 -12.02
C GLN A 25 -20.02 -21.20 -11.36
N GLU A 26 -19.89 -21.02 -10.04
CA GLU A 26 -20.51 -19.89 -9.32
C GLU A 26 -20.03 -18.53 -9.81
N VAL A 27 -18.77 -18.42 -10.25
CA VAL A 27 -18.18 -17.15 -10.69
C VAL A 27 -18.37 -16.91 -12.19
N SER A 28 -18.39 -17.95 -13.03
CA SER A 28 -18.54 -17.75 -14.49
C SER A 28 -19.94 -17.30 -14.88
N GLY A 29 -20.99 -17.87 -14.29
CA GLY A 29 -22.38 -17.50 -14.62
C GLY A 29 -22.68 -16.00 -14.44
N PRO A 30 -22.35 -15.39 -13.29
CA PRO A 30 -22.50 -13.95 -13.09
C PRO A 30 -21.62 -13.10 -14.00
N LEU A 31 -20.40 -13.53 -14.32
CA LEU A 31 -19.52 -12.82 -15.25
C LEU A 31 -20.07 -12.85 -16.68
N ASP A 32 -20.62 -13.98 -17.12
CA ASP A 32 -21.25 -14.13 -18.42
C ASP A 32 -22.51 -13.26 -18.52
N GLN A 33 -23.36 -13.22 -17.47
CA GLN A 33 -24.51 -12.32 -17.38
C GLN A 33 -24.13 -10.83 -17.41
N ILE A 34 -23.07 -10.43 -16.71
CA ILE A 34 -22.57 -9.05 -16.76
C ILE A 34 -22.11 -8.72 -18.18
N THR A 35 -21.38 -9.64 -18.83
CA THR A 35 -20.88 -9.44 -20.20
C THR A 35 -22.03 -9.33 -21.21
N GLU A 36 -23.09 -10.12 -21.03
CA GLU A 36 -24.29 -10.10 -21.88
C GLU A 36 -25.14 -8.85 -21.66
N LEU A 37 -25.32 -8.40 -20.41
CA LEU A 37 -25.98 -7.13 -20.08
C LEU A 37 -25.20 -5.92 -20.64
N MET A 38 -23.87 -5.97 -20.61
CA MET A 38 -23.02 -4.94 -21.21
C MET A 38 -23.16 -4.88 -22.73
N ALA A 39 -23.28 -6.03 -23.40
CA ALA A 39 -23.56 -6.10 -24.83
C ALA A 39 -24.96 -5.58 -25.17
N GLN A 40 -25.97 -5.91 -24.37
CA GLN A 40 -27.36 -5.48 -24.55
C GLN A 40 -27.52 -3.96 -24.48
N TRP A 41 -26.75 -3.28 -23.63
CA TRP A 41 -26.82 -1.82 -23.47
C TRP A 41 -25.88 -1.06 -24.42
N SER A 42 -25.25 -1.75 -25.39
CA SER A 42 -24.22 -1.18 -26.27
C SER A 42 -23.11 -0.46 -25.48
N ILE A 43 -22.84 -0.91 -24.25
CA ILE A 43 -21.81 -0.35 -23.39
C ILE A 43 -20.49 -0.96 -23.84
N SER A 44 -19.79 -0.25 -24.74
CA SER A 44 -18.45 -0.66 -25.14
C SER A 44 -17.51 -0.54 -23.96
N LEU A 45 -16.81 -1.61 -23.59
CA LEU A 45 -15.71 -1.56 -22.60
C LEU A 45 -14.71 -0.46 -22.95
N ASN A 46 -14.49 -0.22 -24.25
CA ASN A 46 -13.62 0.84 -24.73
C ASN A 46 -14.20 2.24 -24.52
N GLU A 47 -15.53 2.42 -24.54
CA GLU A 47 -16.18 3.70 -24.24
C GLU A 47 -16.32 3.95 -22.75
N VAL A 48 -16.57 2.91 -21.95
CA VAL A 48 -16.51 3.01 -20.49
C VAL A 48 -15.09 3.37 -20.09
N ASP A 49 -14.09 2.63 -20.57
CA ASP A 49 -12.69 2.90 -20.32
C ASP A 49 -12.28 4.29 -20.84
N ARG A 50 -12.73 4.72 -22.02
CA ARG A 50 -12.51 6.09 -22.53
C ARG A 50 -13.23 7.14 -21.67
N HIS A 51 -14.43 6.88 -21.19
CA HIS A 51 -15.20 7.78 -20.33
C HIS A 51 -14.54 7.91 -18.96
N PHE A 52 -14.07 6.81 -18.38
CA PHE A 52 -13.25 6.81 -17.16
C PHE A 52 -11.95 7.57 -17.42
N ARG A 53 -11.21 7.27 -18.49
CA ARG A 53 -9.98 7.98 -18.85
C ARG A 53 -10.21 9.49 -19.02
N HIS A 54 -11.28 9.91 -19.69
CA HIS A 54 -11.59 11.33 -19.93
C HIS A 54 -12.12 12.03 -18.66
N ARG A 55 -12.94 11.35 -17.84
CA ARG A 55 -13.44 11.89 -16.57
C ARG A 55 -12.34 12.04 -15.51
N PHE A 56 -11.34 11.16 -15.52
CA PHE A 56 -10.22 11.17 -14.58
C PHE A 56 -8.93 11.78 -15.14
N GLY A 57 -8.94 12.35 -16.35
CA GLY A 57 -7.79 13.04 -16.93
C GLY A 57 -6.61 12.13 -17.29
N MET A 58 -6.87 10.87 -17.67
CA MET A 58 -5.92 9.97 -18.34
C MET A 58 -6.03 10.12 -19.87
N GLU A 59 -6.12 11.35 -20.38
CA GLU A 59 -5.75 11.57 -21.78
C GLU A 59 -4.25 11.32 -21.88
N ALA A 60 -3.88 10.31 -22.66
CA ALA A 60 -2.52 10.10 -23.12
C ALA A 60 -2.17 11.23 -24.12
N SER A 61 -2.06 12.44 -23.59
CA SER A 61 -1.67 13.65 -24.30
C SER A 61 -0.34 14.10 -23.72
N ASP A 62 0.69 13.62 -24.41
CA ASP A 62 2.03 14.17 -24.52
C ASP A 62 3.13 13.62 -23.58
N ALA A 63 4.17 13.10 -24.23
CA ALA A 63 5.15 12.16 -23.73
C ALA A 63 6.23 12.77 -22.81
N SER A 64 5.94 13.82 -22.05
CA SER A 64 7.00 14.57 -21.31
C SER A 64 6.58 15.32 -20.03
N LEU A 65 5.38 15.11 -19.48
CA LEU A 65 5.05 15.58 -18.12
C LEU A 65 5.61 14.63 -17.04
N ARG A 66 6.94 14.58 -17.02
CA ARG A 66 7.81 14.30 -15.87
C ARG A 66 7.49 13.03 -15.09
N ARG A 67 7.91 11.91 -15.69
CA ARG A 67 8.39 10.72 -14.98
C ARG A 67 9.69 11.07 -14.22
N THR A 68 9.62 12.01 -13.28
CA THR A 68 10.72 12.27 -12.35
C THR A 68 10.60 11.21 -11.27
N ASN A 69 11.01 9.98 -11.63
CA ASN A 69 11.33 8.99 -10.62
C ASN A 69 12.34 9.64 -9.69
N ASP A 70 12.02 9.68 -8.41
CA ASP A 70 12.92 10.14 -7.37
C ASP A 70 13.46 8.92 -6.62
N PRO A 71 14.49 8.26 -7.17
CA PRO A 71 15.04 7.06 -6.55
C PRO A 71 15.68 7.39 -5.19
N GLU A 72 16.16 8.61 -5.00
CA GLU A 72 16.76 9.07 -3.75
C GLU A 72 15.71 9.15 -2.63
N LEU A 73 14.60 9.85 -2.87
CA LEU A 73 13.47 9.91 -1.93
C LEU A 73 12.96 8.50 -1.60
N THR A 74 12.79 7.68 -2.63
CA THR A 74 12.29 6.31 -2.50
C THR A 74 13.25 5.45 -1.67
N ALA A 75 14.56 5.52 -1.93
CA ALA A 75 15.57 4.77 -1.20
C ALA A 75 15.69 5.23 0.26
N PHE A 76 15.64 6.55 0.49
CA PHE A 76 15.65 7.15 1.82
C PHE A 76 14.49 6.64 2.68
N LEU A 77 13.25 6.74 2.16
CA LEU A 77 12.06 6.25 2.83
C LEU A 77 12.07 4.74 3.01
N THR A 78 12.49 3.99 1.99
CA THR A 78 12.58 2.52 2.07
C THR A 78 13.51 2.10 3.20
N ARG A 79 14.68 2.73 3.31
CA ARG A 79 15.64 2.46 4.39
C ARG A 79 15.05 2.77 5.76
N ALA A 80 14.43 3.94 5.92
CA ALA A 80 13.83 4.34 7.20
C ALA A 80 12.68 3.41 7.62
N ILE A 81 11.79 3.06 6.69
CA ILE A 81 10.66 2.15 6.97
C ILE A 81 11.17 0.74 7.30
N ARG A 82 12.20 0.24 6.60
CA ARG A 82 12.83 -1.06 6.92
C ARG A 82 13.44 -1.08 8.31
N GLN A 83 14.05 0.02 8.77
CA GLN A 83 14.56 0.12 10.14
C GLN A 83 13.43 0.09 11.17
N ILE A 84 12.34 0.81 10.92
CA ILE A 84 11.18 0.84 11.82
C ILE A 84 10.50 -0.55 11.90
N LEU A 85 10.41 -1.24 10.78
CA LEU A 85 9.82 -2.59 10.67
C LEU A 85 10.85 -3.71 10.89
N SER A 86 12.04 -3.40 11.40
CA SER A 86 13.11 -4.37 11.54
C SER A 86 12.82 -5.39 12.65
N ASP A 87 13.13 -6.66 12.34
CA ASP A 87 13.07 -7.80 13.23
C ASP A 87 14.26 -7.92 14.19
N ASP A 88 15.21 -6.98 14.12
CA ASP A 88 16.41 -6.98 14.95
C ASP A 88 16.05 -7.02 16.46
N PRO A 89 16.59 -7.96 17.26
CA PRO A 89 16.36 -8.01 18.70
C PRO A 89 17.05 -6.88 19.50
N THR A 90 17.92 -6.08 18.88
CA THR A 90 18.72 -5.05 19.57
C THR A 90 17.86 -3.89 20.10
N PRO A 91 17.74 -3.68 21.42
CA PRO A 91 16.81 -2.71 21.97
C PRO A 91 17.23 -1.26 21.68
N PRO A 92 16.35 -0.42 21.11
CA PRO A 92 16.62 1.00 20.91
C PRO A 92 16.26 1.81 22.18
N SER A 93 16.82 3.01 22.30
CA SER A 93 16.49 3.95 23.39
C SER A 93 14.98 4.21 23.48
N CYS A 94 14.48 4.40 24.70
CA CYS A 94 13.05 4.57 24.93
C CYS A 94 12.52 5.86 24.25
N PRO A 95 11.48 5.78 23.41
CA PRO A 95 10.94 6.97 22.73
C PRO A 95 10.23 7.96 23.66
N ARG A 96 10.00 7.61 24.93
CA ARG A 96 9.28 8.45 25.90
C ARG A 96 10.20 9.13 26.90
N CYS A 97 11.18 8.41 27.46
CA CYS A 97 12.09 8.95 28.47
C CYS A 97 13.55 8.99 28.01
N THR A 98 13.83 8.62 26.75
CA THR A 98 15.17 8.59 26.14
C THR A 98 16.21 7.77 26.91
N SER A 99 15.78 6.89 27.80
CA SER A 99 16.65 6.00 28.56
C SER A 99 17.13 4.86 27.67
N ASP A 100 18.41 4.51 27.82
CA ASP A 100 19.03 3.35 27.16
C ASP A 100 18.81 2.04 27.92
N ASN A 101 18.24 2.11 29.14
CA ASN A 101 17.89 0.94 29.94
C ASN A 101 16.61 0.30 29.41
N THR A 102 16.77 -0.42 28.31
CA THR A 102 15.69 -1.06 27.57
C THR A 102 16.03 -2.53 27.33
N CYS A 103 15.04 -3.40 27.53
CA CYS A 103 15.19 -4.84 27.42
C CYS A 103 14.21 -5.41 26.38
N LEU A 104 14.62 -6.46 25.68
CA LEU A 104 13.77 -7.19 24.75
C LEU A 104 12.80 -8.08 25.53
N VAL A 105 11.49 -7.96 25.25
CA VAL A 105 10.44 -8.78 25.86
C VAL A 105 10.00 -9.89 24.91
N TYR A 106 9.66 -9.52 23.67
CA TYR A 106 9.19 -10.46 22.65
C TYR A 106 9.97 -10.27 21.36
N ARG A 107 10.44 -11.38 20.78
CA ARG A 107 10.96 -11.41 19.40
C ARG A 107 9.81 -11.29 18.41
N SER A 108 10.13 -10.95 17.15
CA SER A 108 9.13 -11.01 16.10
C SER A 108 8.62 -12.44 15.90
N SER A 109 7.31 -12.55 15.73
CA SER A 109 6.58 -13.81 15.57
C SER A 109 5.30 -13.57 14.77
N GLY A 110 4.55 -14.62 14.42
CA GLY A 110 3.27 -14.47 13.73
C GLY A 110 2.25 -13.59 14.49
N HIS A 111 2.38 -13.49 15.82
CA HIS A 111 1.54 -12.62 16.65
C HIS A 111 2.14 -11.23 16.90
N HIS A 112 3.47 -11.11 16.78
CA HIS A 112 4.21 -9.86 16.99
C HIS A 112 5.01 -9.53 15.73
N PRO A 113 4.47 -8.74 14.78
CA PRO A 113 5.14 -8.48 13.51
C PRO A 113 6.44 -7.67 13.64
N VAL A 114 6.70 -7.10 14.82
CA VAL A 114 7.97 -6.46 15.18
C VAL A 114 8.33 -6.79 16.62
N PRO A 115 9.61 -6.79 16.98
CA PRO A 115 10.05 -6.99 18.36
C PRO A 115 9.45 -5.96 19.33
N THR A 116 9.14 -6.42 20.53
CA THR A 116 8.61 -5.60 21.63
C THR A 116 9.64 -5.47 22.73
N PHE A 117 9.84 -4.24 23.19
CA PHE A 117 10.81 -3.84 24.20
C PHE A 117 10.10 -3.31 25.44
N CYS A 118 10.74 -3.38 26.60
CA CYS A 118 10.35 -2.68 27.81
C CYS A 118 11.45 -1.70 28.19
N CYS A 119 11.08 -0.53 28.70
CA CYS A 119 12.04 0.39 29.31
C CYS A 119 11.94 0.27 30.82
N ASP A 120 13.07 -0.01 31.49
CA ASP A 120 13.11 -0.14 32.95
C ASP A 120 12.93 1.22 33.64
N GLY A 121 13.33 2.32 32.99
CA GLY A 121 13.21 3.67 33.53
C GLY A 121 11.78 4.20 33.62
N CYS A 122 10.90 3.82 32.68
CA CYS A 122 9.48 4.23 32.70
C CYS A 122 8.50 3.07 32.87
N ASN A 123 9.01 1.84 32.95
CA ASN A 123 8.31 0.58 33.09
C ASN A 123 7.18 0.39 32.06
N ARG A 124 7.42 0.80 30.82
CA ARG A 124 6.44 0.67 29.72
C ARG A 124 6.99 -0.11 28.55
N THR A 125 6.11 -0.88 27.93
CA THR A 125 6.40 -1.60 26.70
C THR A 125 6.22 -0.70 25.49
N PHE A 126 7.08 -0.90 24.49
CA PHE A 126 7.05 -0.18 23.23
C PHE A 126 7.63 -1.06 22.12
N THR A 127 7.35 -0.67 20.88
CA THR A 127 7.96 -1.26 19.68
C THR A 127 8.68 -0.15 18.92
N ARG A 128 9.53 -0.49 17.94
CA ARG A 128 10.12 0.52 17.04
C ARG A 128 9.09 1.35 16.27
N LEU A 129 7.88 0.83 16.15
CA LEU A 129 6.75 1.53 15.55
C LEU A 129 6.17 2.61 16.48
N HIS A 130 6.40 2.53 17.78
CA HIS A 130 5.78 3.43 18.75
C HIS A 130 6.18 4.89 18.49
N GLY A 131 5.19 5.76 18.34
CA GLY A 131 5.41 7.19 18.07
C GLY A 131 5.68 7.51 16.59
N THR A 132 5.81 6.50 15.73
CA THR A 132 5.92 6.71 14.28
C THR A 132 4.55 6.89 13.65
N SER A 133 4.45 7.70 12.59
CA SER A 133 3.20 7.91 11.86
C SER A 133 2.68 6.64 11.16
N ILE A 134 3.50 5.60 11.03
CA ILE A 134 3.17 4.32 10.36
C ILE A 134 2.76 3.19 11.33
N GLN A 135 2.70 3.44 12.64
CA GLN A 135 2.38 2.42 13.66
C GLN A 135 1.14 1.57 13.33
N ASN A 136 0.01 2.26 13.09
CA ASN A 136 -1.30 1.66 12.79
C ASN A 136 -1.66 1.76 11.30
N LEU A 137 -0.66 1.75 10.43
CA LEU A 137 -0.92 1.75 8.99
C LEU A 137 -1.55 0.41 8.58
N LYS A 138 -2.65 0.45 7.83
CA LYS A 138 -3.23 -0.73 7.19
C LYS A 138 -2.41 -1.09 5.95
N ASN A 139 -2.39 -2.38 5.62
CA ASN A 139 -1.81 -2.93 4.40
C ASN A 139 -0.32 -2.52 4.23
N LYS A 140 0.48 -2.77 5.28
CA LYS A 140 1.90 -2.39 5.34
C LYS A 140 2.74 -3.09 4.27
N GLU A 141 2.31 -4.27 3.84
CA GLU A 141 2.92 -5.05 2.77
C GLU A 141 2.97 -4.28 1.44
N LYS A 142 1.91 -3.54 1.12
CA LYS A 142 1.82 -2.72 -0.10
C LYS A 142 2.48 -1.35 0.04
N LEU A 143 2.96 -0.98 1.24
CA LEU A 143 3.56 0.34 1.46
C LEU A 143 4.81 0.53 0.61
N PHE A 144 5.63 -0.51 0.43
CA PHE A 144 6.86 -0.40 -0.36
C PHE A 144 6.57 -0.21 -1.85
N GLU A 145 5.53 -0.85 -2.37
CA GLU A 145 5.04 -0.64 -3.74
C GLU A 145 4.48 0.77 -3.93
N PHE A 146 3.95 1.38 -2.87
CA PHE A 146 3.43 2.75 -2.92
C PHE A 146 4.52 3.83 -3.01
N LEU A 147 5.72 3.60 -2.45
CA LEU A 147 6.75 4.64 -2.33
C LEU A 147 7.17 5.28 -3.67
N PRO A 148 7.39 4.51 -4.76
CA PRO A 148 7.75 5.09 -6.07
C PRO A 148 6.70 6.07 -6.60
N TYR A 149 5.42 5.92 -6.26
CA TYR A 149 4.36 6.83 -6.71
C TYR A 149 4.43 8.22 -6.06
N LEU A 150 5.16 8.39 -4.96
CA LEU A 150 5.20 9.65 -4.21
C LEU A 150 5.74 10.83 -5.02
N ALA A 151 6.78 10.59 -5.84
CA ALA A 151 7.41 11.61 -6.68
C ALA A 151 6.58 11.92 -7.94
N HIS A 152 5.67 11.03 -8.29
CA HIS A 152 4.85 11.17 -9.49
C HIS A 152 3.62 12.05 -9.22
N GLN A 153 3.31 12.87 -10.20
CA GLN A 153 2.08 13.65 -10.19
C GLN A 153 0.92 12.82 -10.75
N HIS A 154 0.39 11.90 -9.93
CA HIS A 154 -0.80 11.12 -10.25
C HIS A 154 -2.00 11.50 -9.37
N PRO A 155 -3.23 11.41 -9.91
CA PRO A 155 -4.44 11.39 -9.09
C PRO A 155 -4.40 10.22 -8.10
N LEU A 156 -4.91 10.44 -6.89
CA LEU A 156 -4.97 9.38 -5.88
C LEU A 156 -5.84 8.20 -6.32
N ASP A 157 -6.86 8.47 -7.13
CA ASP A 157 -7.80 7.49 -7.67
C ASP A 157 -7.11 6.53 -8.65
N SER A 158 -6.20 7.02 -9.49
CA SER A 158 -5.43 6.19 -10.42
C SER A 158 -4.51 5.22 -9.67
N VAL A 159 -3.79 5.70 -8.66
CA VAL A 159 -2.91 4.85 -7.84
C VAL A 159 -3.72 3.85 -7.01
N ALA A 160 -4.90 4.25 -6.53
CA ALA A 160 -5.80 3.36 -5.80
C ALA A 160 -6.28 2.19 -6.68
N ALA A 161 -6.66 2.48 -7.93
CA ALA A 161 -7.06 1.47 -8.89
C ALA A 161 -5.90 0.52 -9.23
N GLU A 162 -4.71 1.06 -9.51
CA GLU A 162 -3.52 0.27 -9.86
C GLU A 162 -3.06 -0.65 -8.71
N MET A 163 -3.15 -0.18 -7.48
CA MET A 163 -2.76 -0.95 -6.29
C MET A 163 -3.88 -1.84 -5.73
N CYS A 164 -5.07 -1.84 -6.37
CA CYS A 164 -6.28 -2.53 -5.89
C CYS A 164 -6.60 -2.20 -4.41
N VAL A 165 -6.57 -0.91 -4.05
CA VAL A 165 -6.93 -0.41 -2.71
C VAL A 165 -7.91 0.75 -2.83
N THR A 166 -8.51 1.16 -1.71
CA THR A 166 -9.42 2.32 -1.73
C THR A 166 -8.64 3.64 -1.80
N ARG A 167 -9.20 4.65 -2.46
CA ARG A 167 -8.66 6.03 -2.46
C ARG A 167 -8.40 6.56 -1.05
N VAL A 168 -9.26 6.23 -0.10
CA VAL A 168 -9.12 6.61 1.33
C VAL A 168 -7.84 6.00 1.92
N THR A 169 -7.50 4.77 1.55
CA THR A 169 -6.27 4.09 1.97
C THR A 169 -5.04 4.82 1.42
N VAL A 170 -5.01 5.12 0.12
CA VAL A 170 -3.92 5.86 -0.52
C VAL A 170 -3.74 7.26 0.09
N ALA A 171 -4.83 7.98 0.33
CA ALA A 171 -4.80 9.29 0.98
C ALA A 171 -4.27 9.20 2.43
N SER A 172 -4.63 8.12 3.15
CA SER A 172 -4.14 7.86 4.50
C SER A 172 -2.64 7.56 4.52
N TRP A 173 -2.17 6.74 3.57
CA TRP A 173 -0.76 6.47 3.37
C TRP A 173 0.03 7.73 3.07
N LEU A 174 -0.41 8.52 2.09
CA LEU A 174 0.23 9.78 1.71
C LEU A 174 0.36 10.73 2.90
N ARG A 175 -0.70 10.89 3.70
CA ARG A 175 -0.68 11.76 4.90
C ARG A 175 0.36 11.27 5.93
N ARG A 176 0.38 9.96 6.20
CA ARG A 176 1.28 9.37 7.21
C ARG A 176 2.74 9.35 6.74
N VAL A 177 2.98 9.14 5.46
CA VAL A 177 4.32 9.24 4.87
C VAL A 177 4.83 10.67 4.94
N ARG A 178 4.00 11.68 4.62
CA ARG A 178 4.38 13.09 4.78
C ARG A 178 4.71 13.44 6.24
N ALA A 179 3.92 12.95 7.19
CA ALA A 179 4.21 13.13 8.62
C ALA A 179 5.51 12.44 9.03
N LEU A 180 5.78 11.22 8.53
CA LEU A 180 7.03 10.52 8.78
C LEU A 180 8.23 11.28 8.19
N LEU A 181 8.10 11.81 6.98
CA LEU A 181 9.15 12.63 6.35
C LEU A 181 9.48 13.87 7.18
N TRP A 182 8.49 14.55 7.76
CA TRP A 182 8.75 15.67 8.66
C TRP A 182 9.53 15.28 9.92
N THR A 183 9.28 14.08 10.47
CA THR A 183 10.06 13.56 11.60
C THR A 183 11.50 13.22 11.21
N LEU A 184 11.71 12.67 10.01
CA LEU A 184 13.03 12.22 9.54
C LEU A 184 13.89 13.35 8.95
N ASP A 185 13.26 14.31 8.28
CA ASP A 185 13.87 15.44 7.61
C ASP A 185 13.12 16.73 7.96
N PRO A 186 13.48 17.38 9.08
CA PRO A 186 12.88 18.65 9.48
C PRO A 186 13.15 19.81 8.51
N SER A 187 14.08 19.67 7.55
CA SER A 187 14.32 20.70 6.53
C SER A 187 13.19 20.79 5.52
N GLY A 188 12.34 19.76 5.42
CA GLY A 188 11.25 19.68 4.46
C GLY A 188 11.70 19.39 3.02
N HIS A 189 13.00 19.15 2.79
CA HIS A 189 13.55 18.86 1.46
C HIS A 189 12.83 17.68 0.79
N TYR A 190 12.68 16.57 1.51
CA TYR A 190 12.01 15.39 0.96
C TYR A 190 10.48 15.54 0.85
N VAL A 191 9.85 16.31 1.74
CA VAL A 191 8.40 16.56 1.69
C VAL A 191 8.04 17.35 0.44
N ALA A 192 8.85 18.34 0.06
CA ALA A 192 8.66 19.15 -1.13
C ALA A 192 8.71 18.34 -2.44
N ARG A 193 9.42 17.20 -2.43
CA ARG A 193 9.57 16.30 -3.59
C ARG A 193 8.37 15.36 -3.77
N VAL A 194 7.40 15.34 -2.84
CA VAL A 194 6.19 14.52 -2.93
C VAL A 194 5.11 15.21 -3.77
N ARG A 195 4.92 14.73 -5.00
CA ARG A 195 3.99 15.31 -5.99
C ARG A 195 2.66 14.56 -6.13
N LEU A 196 2.54 13.40 -5.48
CA LEU A 196 1.32 12.60 -5.54
C LEU A 196 0.09 13.38 -5.03
N GLY A 197 -1.00 13.31 -5.81
CA GLY A 197 -2.26 14.00 -5.52
C GLY A 197 -2.23 15.51 -5.79
N GLN A 198 -1.13 16.07 -6.29
CA GLN A 198 -1.10 17.47 -6.74
C GLN A 198 -1.82 17.61 -8.07
N ARG A 199 -2.70 18.60 -8.17
CA ARG A 199 -3.36 18.92 -9.45
C ARG A 199 -2.31 19.43 -10.43
N PRO A 200 -2.31 18.99 -11.71
CA PRO A 200 -1.46 19.60 -12.73
C PRO A 200 -1.69 21.11 -12.71
N THR A 201 -0.62 21.89 -12.56
CA THR A 201 -0.67 23.32 -12.85
C THR A 201 -0.93 23.43 -14.35
N LEU A 202 -2.18 23.73 -14.72
CA LEU A 202 -2.52 24.06 -16.10
C LEU A 202 -1.62 25.23 -16.51
N PRO A 203 -0.85 25.12 -17.62
CA PRO A 203 -0.17 26.29 -18.15
C PRO A 203 -1.22 27.37 -18.42
N GLU A 204 -0.98 28.59 -17.97
CA GLU A 204 -1.81 29.75 -18.31
C GLU A 204 -1.95 29.77 -19.83
N ARG A 205 -3.18 29.52 -20.32
CA ARG A 205 -3.51 29.78 -21.72
C ARG A 205 -3.38 31.28 -21.90
N GLN A 206 -2.24 31.72 -22.43
CA GLN A 206 -2.10 33.05 -23.00
C GLN A 206 -3.04 33.09 -24.20
N PHE A 207 -4.20 33.74 -24.05
CA PHE A 207 -5.05 34.11 -25.16
C PHE A 207 -4.40 35.33 -25.83
N PRO A 208 -3.95 35.25 -27.09
CA PRO A 208 -3.55 36.44 -27.82
C PRO A 208 -4.79 37.31 -28.06
N TYR A 209 -4.65 38.61 -27.76
CA TYR A 209 -5.64 39.66 -28.05
C TYR A 209 -5.73 39.93 -29.55
#